data_AF-A0A183MUS9-F1
#
_entry.id   AF-A0A183MUS9-F1
#
_cell.length_a   1.000
_cell.length_b   1.000
_cell.length_c   1.000
_cell.angle_alpha   90.00
_cell.angle_beta   90.00
_cell.angle_gamma   90.00
#
_symmetry.space_group_name_H-M   'P 1'
#
loop_
_entity.id
_entity.type
_entity.pdbx_description
1 polymer ?
#
loop_
_entity_poly.entity_id
_entity_poly.type
_entity_poly.pdbx_seq_one_letter_code
_entity_poly.pdbx_strand_id
1 'polypeptide(L)'
;MQLDDLDFADDLAPLSQTQQQMQEKTTSVAEALAAVGLNIYKEKSKILRYNTACTNPITIDGEDLEDVKAFTYLGSIIDEQGGSDADVKARIGKARAAYLQLKNICN
;
A
#
# COMPACT_ATOMS: atom_id res chain seq x y z
N MET A 1 22.02 -20.44 -2.44
CA MET A 1 21.13 -19.60 -3.26
C MET A 1 20.60 -18.54 -2.31
N GLN A 2 21.14 -17.32 -2.43
CA GLN A 2 20.75 -16.18 -1.60
C GLN A 2 19.57 -15.51 -2.31
N LEU A 3 18.45 -15.37 -1.61
CA LEU A 3 17.26 -14.70 -2.14
C LEU A 3 17.43 -13.20 -1.89
N ASP A 4 17.96 -12.49 -2.89
CA ASP A 4 18.20 -11.04 -2.84
C ASP A 4 16.93 -10.22 -3.18
N ASP A 5 15.73 -10.76 -2.93
CA ASP A 5 14.45 -10.10 -3.27
C ASP A 5 13.51 -10.13 -2.05
N LEU A 6 14.02 -9.61 -0.92
CA LEU A 6 13.35 -9.55 0.38
C LEU A 6 12.54 -8.25 0.57
N ASP A 7 12.36 -7.43 -0.47
CA ASP A 7 11.79 -6.09 -0.33
C ASP A 7 10.26 -6.07 -0.13
N PHE A 8 9.57 -7.22 -0.19
CA PHE A 8 8.11 -7.33 -0.04
C PHE A 8 7.64 -8.31 1.05
N ALA A 9 8.55 -8.87 1.85
CA ALA A 9 8.17 -9.85 2.87
C ALA A 9 7.43 -9.21 4.07
N ASP A 10 7.62 -7.92 4.29
CA ASP A 10 7.14 -7.22 5.51
C ASP A 10 5.84 -6.42 5.30
N ASP A 11 5.38 -6.24 4.05
CA ASP A 11 4.20 -5.43 3.73
C ASP A 11 2.94 -6.31 3.55
N LEU A 12 1.87 -6.02 4.30
CA LEU A 12 0.58 -6.69 4.18
C LEU A 12 -0.52 -5.71 3.73
N ALA A 13 -1.32 -6.11 2.72
CA ALA A 13 -2.44 -5.31 2.20
C ALA A 13 -3.78 -6.07 2.29
N PRO A 14 -4.41 -6.15 3.48
CA PRO A 14 -5.69 -6.84 3.62
C PRO A 14 -6.82 -6.03 2.94
N LEU A 15 -7.64 -6.72 2.13
CA LEU A 15 -8.81 -6.14 1.46
C LEU A 15 -10.11 -6.64 2.09
N SER A 16 -11.09 -5.75 2.26
CA SER A 16 -12.43 -6.08 2.79
C SER A 16 -13.48 -5.22 2.11
N GLN A 17 -14.71 -5.73 2.01
CA GLN A 17 -15.83 -5.02 1.40
C GLN A 17 -16.53 -4.07 2.38
N THR A 18 -16.51 -4.42 3.68
CA THR A 18 -17.13 -3.59 4.72
C THR A 18 -16.08 -3.06 5.67
N GLN A 19 -16.36 -1.90 6.27
CA GLN A 19 -15.50 -1.32 7.28
C GLN A 19 -15.35 -2.25 8.50
N GLN A 20 -16.43 -2.90 8.94
CA GLN A 20 -16.38 -3.82 10.07
C GLN A 20 -15.40 -4.97 9.80
N GLN A 21 -15.48 -5.60 8.62
CA GLN A 21 -14.53 -6.64 8.22
C GLN A 21 -13.09 -6.13 8.12
N MET A 22 -12.90 -4.87 7.73
CA MET A 22 -11.58 -4.26 7.69
C MET A 22 -11.01 -4.07 9.10
N GLN A 23 -11.82 -3.62 10.05
CA GLN A 23 -11.42 -3.52 11.46
C GLN A 23 -11.08 -4.89 12.04
N GLU A 24 -11.96 -5.89 11.85
CA GLU A 24 -11.76 -7.27 12.33
C GLU A 24 -10.46 -7.87 11.76
N LYS A 25 -10.18 -7.69 10.47
CA LYS A 25 -8.93 -8.15 9.86
C LYS A 25 -7.71 -7.43 10.42
N THR A 26 -7.80 -6.12 10.62
CA THR A 26 -6.68 -5.33 11.15
C THR A 26 -6.33 -5.79 12.57
N THR A 27 -7.33 -6.01 13.42
CA THR A 27 -7.15 -6.57 14.76
C THR A 27 -6.57 -7.98 14.71
N SER A 28 -7.11 -8.86 13.86
CA SER A 28 -6.62 -10.23 13.71
C SER A 28 -5.16 -10.29 13.23
N VAL A 29 -4.75 -9.40 12.33
CA VAL A 29 -3.36 -9.28 11.87
C VAL A 29 -2.46 -8.81 13.00
N ALA A 30 -2.87 -7.81 13.78
CA ALA A 30 -2.11 -7.31 14.92
C ALA A 30 -1.87 -8.41 15.96
N GLU A 31 -2.91 -9.17 16.30
CA GLU A 31 -2.83 -10.30 17.22
C GLU A 31 -1.91 -11.42 16.67
N ALA A 32 -2.03 -11.76 15.39
CA ALA A 32 -1.20 -12.79 14.76
C ALA A 32 0.28 -12.39 14.72
N LEU A 33 0.59 -11.13 14.43
CA LEU A 33 1.95 -10.60 14.45
C LEU A 33 2.52 -10.61 15.88
N ALA A 34 1.74 -10.15 16.86
CA ALA A 34 2.15 -10.17 18.26
C ALA A 34 2.44 -11.60 18.75
N ALA A 35 1.65 -12.59 18.33
CA ALA A 35 1.85 -14.00 18.67
C ALA A 35 3.18 -14.58 18.15
N VAL A 36 3.74 -14.02 17.07
CA VAL A 36 5.06 -14.39 16.52
C VAL A 36 6.17 -13.42 16.91
N GLY A 37 5.90 -12.47 17.81
CA GLY A 37 6.87 -11.47 18.28
C GLY A 37 7.16 -10.34 17.28
N LEU A 38 6.29 -10.14 16.30
CA LEU A 38 6.35 -9.02 15.35
C LEU A 38 5.39 -7.91 15.76
N ASN A 39 5.70 -6.67 15.38
CA ASN A 39 4.89 -5.50 15.67
C ASN A 39 4.49 -4.79 14.37
N ILE A 40 3.25 -4.31 14.33
CA ILE A 40 2.80 -3.42 13.24
C ILE A 40 3.45 -2.05 13.45
N TYR A 41 4.06 -1.52 12.39
CA TYR A 41 4.50 -0.14 12.40
C TYR A 41 3.34 0.81 12.05
N LYS A 42 2.63 1.24 13.10
CA LYS A 42 1.36 1.98 13.00
C LYS A 42 1.47 3.26 12.17
N GLU A 43 2.55 4.03 12.33
CA GLU A 43 2.77 5.28 11.59
C GLU A 43 2.89 5.09 10.06
N LYS A 44 3.35 3.92 9.60
CA LYS A 44 3.37 3.58 8.17
C LYS A 44 2.10 2.87 7.69
N SER A 45 1.25 2.43 8.63
CA SER A 45 0.01 1.75 8.31
C SER A 45 -1.01 2.76 7.81
N LYS A 46 -1.48 2.55 6.59
CA LYS A 46 -2.39 3.46 5.87
C LYS A 46 -3.60 2.69 5.41
N ILE A 47 -4.71 3.39 5.26
CA ILE A 47 -5.95 2.84 4.72
C ILE A 47 -6.32 3.57 3.43
N LEU A 48 -6.63 2.81 2.39
CA LEU A 48 -7.24 3.32 1.17
C LEU A 48 -8.70 2.89 1.14
N ARG A 49 -9.57 3.88 0.98
CA ARG A 49 -11.00 3.66 0.80
C ARG A 49 -11.37 3.90 -0.66
N TYR A 50 -12.15 3.00 -1.23
CA TYR A 50 -12.67 3.16 -2.59
C TYR A 50 -14.17 2.86 -2.59
N ASN A 51 -14.94 3.61 -3.39
CA ASN A 51 -16.40 3.44 -3.55
C ASN A 51 -17.22 3.44 -2.24
N THR A 52 -16.77 4.15 -1.21
CA THR A 52 -17.49 4.23 0.08
C THR A 52 -17.56 5.66 0.60
N ALA A 53 -18.70 6.01 1.20
CA ALA A 53 -18.88 7.25 1.95
C ALA A 53 -18.56 7.09 3.44
N CYS A 54 -18.18 5.88 3.88
CA CYS A 54 -17.92 5.59 5.28
C CYS A 54 -16.56 6.15 5.72
N THR A 55 -16.58 7.06 6.69
CA THR A 55 -15.40 7.79 7.19
C THR A 55 -15.03 7.43 8.63
N ASN A 56 -15.67 6.42 9.22
CA ASN A 56 -15.34 5.99 10.58
C ASN A 56 -13.86 5.54 10.60
N PRO A 57 -13.07 5.83 11.64
CA PRO A 57 -11.67 5.43 11.67
C PRO A 57 -11.51 3.90 11.70
N ILE A 58 -10.40 3.41 11.13
CA ILE A 58 -9.88 2.08 11.44
C ILE A 58 -8.71 2.27 12.38
N THR A 59 -8.66 1.48 13.45
CA THR A 59 -7.68 1.68 14.51
C THR A 59 -6.82 0.44 14.79
N ILE A 60 -5.59 0.68 15.23
CA ILE A 60 -4.66 -0.34 15.75
C ILE A 60 -4.25 0.10 17.15
N ASP A 61 -4.58 -0.71 18.17
CA ASP A 61 -4.41 -0.37 19.59
C ASP A 61 -4.95 1.02 19.98
N GLY A 62 -6.04 1.45 19.34
CA GLY A 62 -6.66 2.75 19.58
C GLY A 62 -6.04 3.93 18.83
N GLU A 63 -5.01 3.72 18.01
CA GLU A 63 -4.46 4.73 17.10
C GLU A 63 -5.15 4.64 15.73
N ASP A 64 -5.66 5.77 15.23
CA ASP A 64 -6.31 5.87 13.92
C ASP A 64 -5.29 5.71 12.78
N LEU A 65 -5.64 4.92 11.76
CA LEU A 65 -4.84 4.80 10.54
C LEU A 65 -5.06 6.00 9.61
N GLU A 66 -4.00 6.42 8.92
CA GLU A 66 -4.07 7.51 7.93
C GLU A 66 -4.87 7.09 6.69
N ASP A 67 -5.95 7.82 6.39
CA ASP A 67 -6.66 7.74 5.12
C ASP A 67 -5.83 8.35 3.98
N VAL A 68 -5.39 7.51 3.05
CA VAL A 68 -4.66 7.93 1.85
C VAL A 68 -5.54 7.80 0.61
N LYS A 69 -5.27 8.64 -0.40
CA LYS A 69 -5.97 8.58 -1.69
C LYS A 69 -5.32 7.64 -2.70
N ALA A 70 -4.06 7.30 -2.47
CA ALA A 70 -3.32 6.35 -3.27
C ALA A 70 -2.16 5.76 -2.47
N PHE A 71 -1.78 4.54 -2.78
CA PHE A 71 -0.53 3.93 -2.33
C PHE A 71 0.13 3.18 -3.48
N THR A 72 1.45 2.99 -3.38
CA THR A 72 2.19 2.17 -4.33
C THR A 72 2.44 0.82 -3.69
N TYR A 73 2.01 -0.25 -4.34
CA TYR A 73 2.25 -1.62 -3.91
C TYR A 73 2.81 -2.44 -5.06
N LEU A 74 3.94 -3.12 -4.83
CA LEU A 74 4.67 -3.87 -5.87
C LEU A 74 4.92 -3.04 -7.15
N GLY A 75 5.23 -1.75 -6.97
CA GLY A 75 5.46 -0.82 -8.08
C GLY A 75 4.21 -0.39 -8.87
N SER A 76 3.02 -0.87 -8.48
CA SER A 76 1.75 -0.45 -9.06
C SER A 76 1.07 0.61 -8.19
N ILE A 77 0.54 1.65 -8.80
CA ILE A 77 -0.25 2.66 -8.09
C ILE A 77 -1.69 2.18 -7.97
N ILE A 78 -2.18 2.13 -6.74
CA ILE A 78 -3.57 1.85 -6.41
C ILE A 78 -4.14 3.13 -5.82
N ASP A 79 -5.18 3.68 -6.46
CA ASP A 79 -5.84 4.90 -6.02
C ASP A 79 -7.31 4.67 -5.65
N GLU A 80 -7.93 5.70 -5.05
CA GLU A 80 -9.33 5.68 -4.61
C GLU A 80 -10.34 5.44 -5.74
N GLN A 81 -9.93 5.62 -7.00
CA GLN A 81 -10.78 5.41 -8.17
C GLN A 81 -10.78 3.93 -8.59
N GLY A 82 -9.81 3.13 -8.12
CA GLY A 82 -9.66 1.71 -8.44
C GLY A 82 -9.27 1.45 -9.90
N GLY A 83 -8.90 2.49 -10.64
CA GLY A 83 -8.48 2.42 -12.03
C GLY A 83 -6.96 2.28 -12.18
N SER A 84 -6.50 1.97 -13.39
CA SER A 84 -5.07 1.90 -13.71
C SER A 84 -4.50 3.19 -14.31
N ASP A 85 -5.31 4.25 -14.46
CA ASP A 85 -4.88 5.48 -15.15
C ASP A 85 -3.65 6.12 -14.49
N ALA A 86 -3.69 6.27 -13.16
CA ALA A 86 -2.57 6.81 -12.39
C ALA A 86 -1.30 5.98 -12.57
N ASP A 87 -1.42 4.65 -12.50
CA ASP A 87 -0.29 3.72 -12.68
C ASP A 87 0.30 3.81 -14.10
N VAL A 88 -0.55 3.76 -15.14
CA VAL A 88 -0.14 3.85 -16.54
C VAL A 88 0.57 5.19 -16.80
N LYS A 89 0.01 6.29 -16.32
CA LYS A 89 0.61 7.62 -16.47
C LYS A 89 1.97 7.71 -15.79
N ALA A 90 2.10 7.15 -14.58
CA ALA A 90 3.37 7.11 -13.86
C ALA A 90 4.42 6.26 -14.60
N ARG A 91 4.05 5.09 -15.12
CA ARG A 91 4.94 4.22 -15.90
C ARG A 91 5.42 4.88 -17.19
N ILE A 92 4.53 5.57 -17.92
CA ILE A 92 4.90 6.34 -19.11
C ILE A 92 5.89 7.47 -18.74
N GLY A 93 5.64 8.17 -17.64
CA GLY A 93 6.54 9.22 -17.14
C GLY A 93 7.96 8.68 -16.84
N LYS A 94 8.05 7.56 -16.12
CA LYS A 94 9.31 6.87 -15.81
C LYS A 94 10.05 6.43 -17.08
N ALA A 95 9.34 5.83 -18.03
CA ALA A 95 9.92 5.40 -19.30
C ALA A 95 10.47 6.57 -20.12
N ARG A 96 9.74 7.70 -20.19
CA ARG A 96 10.20 8.92 -20.86
C ARG A 96 11.46 9.48 -20.21
N ALA A 97 11.52 9.52 -18.88
CA ALA A 97 12.70 9.99 -18.15
C ALA A 97 13.92 9.10 -18.42
N ALA A 98 13.77 7.78 -18.36
CA ALA A 98 14.85 6.83 -18.67
C ALA A 98 15.35 6.97 -20.11
N TYR A 99 14.42 7.13 -21.07
CA TYR A 99 14.78 7.36 -22.47
C TYR A 99 15.60 8.64 -22.68
N LEU A 100 15.21 9.74 -22.03
CA LEU A 100 15.95 11.01 -22.10
C LEU A 100 17.35 10.89 -21.49
N GLN A 101 17.49 10.20 -20.36
CA GLN A 101 18.80 9.94 -19.75
C GLN A 101 19.70 9.11 -20.67
N LEU A 102 19.18 8.05 -21.30
CA LEU A 102 19.94 7.25 -22.26
C LEU A 102 20.42 8.07 -23.44
N LYS A 103 19.57 8.97 -23.98
CA LYS A 103 19.94 9.86 -25.08
C LYS A 103 21.12 10.79 -24.73
N ASN A 104 21.23 11.22 -23.46
CA ASN A 104 22.32 12.06 -23.00
C ASN A 104 23.64 11.29 -22.78
N ILE A 105 23.60 9.96 -22.69
CA ILE A 105 24.79 9.11 -22.53
C ILE A 105 25.34 8.67 -23.89
N CYS A 106 24.47 8.41 -24.86
CA CYS A 106 24.84 7.92 -26.19
C CYS A 106 25.18 9.02 -27.21
N ASN A 107 25.36 10.27 -26.77
CA ASN A 107 25.62 11.43 -27.61
C ASN A 107 26.76 12.26 -27.03
#